data_AF-A0A8I0GW32-F1
#
_entry.id   AF-A0A8I0GW32-F1
#
_cell.length_a   1.000
_cell.length_b   1.000
_cell.length_c   1.000
_cell.angle_alpha   90.00
_cell.angle_beta   90.00
_cell.angle_gamma   90.00
#
_symmetry.space_group_name_H-M   'P 1'
#
loop_
_entity.id
_entity.type
_entity.pdbx_description
1 polymer ?
#
loop_
_entity_poly.entity_id
_entity_poly.type
_entity_poly.pdbx_seq_one_letter_code
_entity_poly.pdbx_strand_id
1 'polypeptide(L)'
;RIDRVLGDAAQYEAVFIAFQKAVNGGDRAAVVEEVRFPLKIANGATIAGPGEFQRNYERILTPAVRKAIAAQTFDAVMVNQQGVMIGDGQVWLNGACLDTACSRTEVKVVTIQ
;
A
#
# COMPACT_ATOMS: atom_id res chain seq x y z
N ARG A 1 16.37 -2.76 -7.82
CA ARG A 1 15.73 -4.10 -7.71
C ARG A 1 14.28 -4.02 -8.20
N ILE A 2 13.51 -3.06 -7.71
CA ILE A 2 12.13 -2.80 -8.11
C ILE A 2 12.02 -2.58 -9.63
N ASP A 3 12.91 -1.78 -10.22
CA ASP A 3 12.93 -1.50 -11.67
C ASP A 3 12.95 -2.74 -12.56
N ARG A 4 13.62 -3.80 -12.10
CA ARG A 4 13.74 -5.06 -12.86
C ARG A 4 12.53 -5.97 -12.72
N VAL A 5 11.74 -5.82 -11.65
CA VAL A 5 10.65 -6.73 -11.30
C VAL A 5 9.28 -6.10 -11.57
N LEU A 6 9.14 -4.82 -11.25
CA LEU A 6 7.88 -4.09 -11.17
C LEU A 6 7.85 -2.81 -12.02
N GLY A 7 8.99 -2.40 -12.58
CA GLY A 7 9.15 -1.12 -13.25
C GLY A 7 9.44 0.03 -12.28
N ASP A 8 8.95 1.23 -12.57
CA ASP A 8 9.32 2.51 -11.96
C ASP A 8 9.44 2.49 -10.42
N ALA A 9 10.66 2.34 -9.90
CA ALA A 9 10.92 2.28 -8.47
C ALA A 9 10.58 3.58 -7.73
N ALA A 10 10.67 4.73 -8.41
CA ALA A 10 10.44 6.04 -7.79
C ALA A 10 8.97 6.21 -7.38
N GLN A 11 8.03 5.68 -8.17
CA GLN A 11 6.62 5.67 -7.79
C GLN A 11 6.35 4.83 -6.53
N TYR A 12 7.01 3.67 -6.40
CA TYR A 12 6.89 2.85 -5.19
C TYR A 12 7.45 3.56 -3.96
N GLU A 13 8.59 4.24 -4.10
CA GLU A 13 9.19 5.01 -3.01
C GLU A 13 8.29 6.15 -2.56
N ALA A 14 7.76 6.92 -3.52
CA ALA A 14 6.87 8.04 -3.25
C ALA A 14 5.63 7.59 -2.45
N VAL A 15 4.96 6.51 -2.89
CA VAL A 15 3.77 5.97 -2.22
C VAL A 15 4.12 5.36 -0.86
N PHE A 16 5.25 4.66 -0.76
CA PHE A 16 5.74 4.13 0.52
C PHE A 16 5.89 5.25 1.55
N ILE A 17 6.60 6.33 1.19
CA ILE A 17 6.86 7.47 2.08
C ILE A 17 5.56 8.19 2.44
N ALA A 18 4.69 8.45 1.45
CA ALA A 18 3.42 9.14 1.67
C ALA A 18 2.51 8.33 2.61
N PHE A 19 2.34 7.04 2.35
CA PHE A 19 1.52 6.15 3.16
C PHE A 19 2.07 6.01 4.59
N GLN A 20 3.39 5.76 4.74
CA GLN A 20 4.03 5.66 6.05
C GLN A 20 3.85 6.95 6.87
N LYS A 21 4.08 8.11 6.24
CA LYS A 21 3.90 9.42 6.89
C LYS A 21 2.46 9.63 7.32
N ALA A 22 1.48 9.33 6.46
CA ALA A 22 0.07 9.50 6.76
C ALA A 22 -0.38 8.59 7.93
N VAL A 23 0.05 7.32 7.93
CA VAL A 23 -0.26 6.37 9.01
C VAL A 23 0.37 6.82 10.33
N ASN A 24 1.64 7.21 10.33
CA ASN A 24 2.35 7.65 11.54
C ASN A 24 1.83 8.99 12.07
N GLY A 25 1.36 9.88 11.19
CA GLY A 25 0.73 11.14 11.55
C GLY A 25 -0.73 11.03 11.96
N GLY A 26 -1.36 9.87 11.80
CA GLY A 26 -2.79 9.67 12.07
C GLY A 26 -3.71 10.36 11.05
N ASP A 27 -3.20 10.76 9.89
CA ASP A 27 -3.97 11.42 8.84
C ASP A 27 -4.76 10.40 8.02
N ARG A 28 -5.97 10.09 8.48
CA ARG A 28 -6.81 9.08 7.84
C ARG A 28 -7.20 9.44 6.41
N ALA A 29 -7.32 10.74 6.09
CA ALA A 29 -7.70 11.17 4.75
C ALA A 29 -6.53 10.89 3.79
N ALA A 30 -5.32 11.30 4.16
CA ALA A 30 -4.12 11.03 3.37
C ALA A 30 -3.83 9.52 3.23
N VAL A 31 -4.11 8.71 4.26
CA VAL A 31 -3.98 7.25 4.15
C VAL A 31 -4.90 6.68 3.07
N VAL A 32 -6.14 7.16 2.99
CA VAL A 32 -7.10 6.69 1.98
C VAL A 32 -6.67 7.06 0.57
N GLU A 33 -6.05 8.23 0.37
CA GLU A 33 -5.54 8.63 -0.94
C GLU A 33 -4.48 7.66 -1.46
N GLU A 34 -3.72 7.00 -0.60
CA GLU A 34 -2.71 6.01 -1.00
C GLU A 34 -3.22 4.59 -1.19
N VAL A 35 -4.53 4.36 -1.03
CA VAL A 35 -5.15 3.04 -1.14
C VAL A 35 -5.90 2.89 -2.46
N ARG A 36 -5.63 1.79 -3.17
CA ARG A 36 -6.43 1.38 -4.32
C ARG A 36 -7.59 0.51 -3.85
N PHE A 37 -8.79 0.90 -4.25
CA PHE A 37 -10.00 0.14 -4.00
C PHE A 37 -10.41 -0.70 -5.23
N PRO A 38 -11.03 -1.89 -5.05
CA PRO A 38 -11.27 -2.55 -3.76
C PRO A 38 -9.96 -3.03 -3.10
N LEU A 39 -9.79 -2.70 -1.82
CA LEU A 39 -8.61 -3.07 -1.04
C LEU A 39 -8.78 -4.49 -0.52
N LYS A 40 -7.80 -5.37 -0.75
CA LYS A 40 -7.81 -6.72 -0.17
C LYS A 40 -7.41 -6.66 1.30
N ILE A 41 -8.14 -7.39 2.14
CA ILE A 41 -7.80 -7.54 3.56
C ILE A 41 -7.65 -9.01 3.95
N ALA A 42 -7.26 -9.26 5.21
CA ALA A 42 -7.14 -10.60 5.77
C ALA A 42 -8.38 -11.48 5.49
N ASN A 43 -8.16 -12.80 5.37
CA ASN A 43 -9.19 -13.81 5.08
C ASN A 43 -9.87 -13.67 3.70
N GLY A 44 -9.27 -12.93 2.77
CA GLY A 44 -9.79 -12.77 1.41
C GLY A 44 -10.97 -11.80 1.29
N ALA A 45 -11.33 -11.10 2.38
CA ALA A 45 -12.33 -10.04 2.33
C ALA A 45 -11.80 -8.81 1.57
N THR A 46 -12.71 -7.92 1.18
CA THR A 46 -12.37 -6.68 0.48
C THR A 46 -13.08 -5.49 1.12
N ILE A 47 -12.43 -4.34 1.10
CA ILE A 47 -13.01 -3.03 1.41
C ILE A 47 -13.31 -2.35 0.08
N ALA A 48 -14.57 -2.04 -0.18
CA ALA A 48 -15.03 -1.62 -1.50
C ALA A 48 -14.63 -0.18 -1.85
N GLY A 49 -14.43 0.68 -0.85
CA GLY A 49 -14.14 2.08 -1.10
C GLY A 49 -13.78 2.91 0.14
N PRO A 50 -13.49 4.20 -0.07
CA PRO A 50 -13.05 5.14 0.97
C PRO A 50 -13.95 5.17 2.20
N GLY A 51 -15.28 5.24 2.00
CA GLY A 51 -16.23 5.34 3.11
C GLY A 51 -16.24 4.09 4.00
N GLU A 52 -16.09 2.91 3.43
CA GLU A 52 -15.99 1.66 4.20
C GLU A 52 -14.63 1.55 4.90
N PHE A 53 -13.55 1.97 4.24
CA PHE A 53 -12.23 2.03 4.84
C PHE A 53 -12.22 2.92 6.08
N GLN A 54 -12.77 4.13 6.00
CA GLN A 54 -12.83 5.07 7.13
C GLN A 54 -13.62 4.50 8.32
N ARG A 55 -14.76 3.84 8.07
CA ARG A 55 -15.55 3.18 9.13
C ARG A 55 -14.80 2.03 9.81
N ASN A 56 -13.91 1.36 9.07
CA ASN A 56 -13.15 0.22 9.56
C ASN A 56 -11.68 0.54 9.85
N TYR A 57 -11.28 1.82 9.87
CA TYR A 57 -9.88 2.24 9.85
C TYR A 57 -9.03 1.55 10.93
N GLU A 58 -9.50 1.54 12.18
CA GLU A 58 -8.78 0.93 13.29
C GLU A 58 -8.74 -0.61 13.23
N ARG A 59 -9.68 -1.23 12.52
CA ARG A 59 -9.70 -2.69 12.28
C ARG A 59 -8.77 -3.09 11.15
N ILE A 60 -8.56 -2.20 10.17
CA ILE A 60 -7.67 -2.43 9.02
C ILE A 60 -6.22 -2.11 9.44
N LEU A 61 -5.99 -0.92 9.98
CA LEU A 61 -4.68 -0.47 10.48
C LEU A 61 -4.54 -0.95 11.93
N THR A 62 -4.41 -2.25 12.16
CA THR A 62 -4.23 -2.77 13.53
C THR A 62 -2.91 -2.25 14.15
N PRO A 63 -2.71 -2.35 15.48
CA PRO A 63 -1.42 -2.01 16.09
C PRO A 63 -0.23 -2.75 15.47
N ALA A 64 -0.41 -4.00 15.05
CA ALA A 64 0.62 -4.79 14.39
C ALA A 64 0.96 -4.23 13.00
N VAL A 65 -0.05 -3.90 12.19
CA VAL A 65 0.13 -3.27 10.87
C VAL A 65 0.86 -1.93 11.01
N ARG A 66 0.42 -1.07 11.94
CA ARG A 66 1.07 0.23 12.19
C ARG A 66 2.52 0.08 12.63
N LYS A 67 2.82 -0.90 13.50
CA LYS A 67 4.19 -1.20 13.91
C LYS A 67 5.06 -1.63 12.73
N ALA A 68 4.55 -2.51 11.85
CA ALA A 68 5.28 -2.94 10.65
C ALA A 68 5.56 -1.75 9.71
N ILE A 69 4.56 -0.90 9.47
CA ILE A 69 4.72 0.31 8.65
C ILE A 69 5.77 1.25 9.25
N ALA A 70 5.71 1.50 10.56
CA ALA A 70 6.64 2.43 11.22
C ALA A 70 8.09 1.92 11.26
N ALA A 71 8.29 0.60 11.34
CA ALA A 71 9.62 0.00 11.44
C ALA A 71 10.32 -0.20 10.09
N GLN A 72 9.55 -0.28 8.99
CA GLN A 72 10.10 -0.55 7.66
C GLN A 72 10.82 0.68 7.08
N THR A 73 11.97 0.46 6.46
CA THR A 73 12.60 1.44 5.56
C THR A 73 12.45 0.96 4.11
N PHE A 74 12.40 1.92 3.17
CA PHE A 74 12.20 1.60 1.75
C PHE A 74 13.34 0.73 1.18
N ASP A 75 14.59 1.02 1.55
CA ASP A 75 15.76 0.25 1.08
C ASP A 75 15.72 -1.23 1.50
N ALA A 76 15.03 -1.54 2.61
CA ALA A 76 14.96 -2.88 3.19
C ALA A 76 13.68 -3.64 2.84
N VAL A 77 12.79 -3.09 1.99
CA VAL A 77 11.56 -3.79 1.61
C VAL A 77 11.87 -5.12 0.90
N MET A 78 10.92 -6.04 0.88
CA MET A 78 10.99 -7.21 -0.01
C MET A 78 10.18 -6.94 -1.27
N VAL A 79 10.62 -7.51 -2.39
CA VAL A 79 10.05 -7.24 -3.72
C VAL A 79 9.94 -8.53 -4.49
N ASN A 80 8.75 -8.81 -5.00
CA ASN A 80 8.49 -9.90 -5.93
C ASN A 80 7.39 -9.46 -6.93
N GLN A 81 6.86 -10.39 -7.71
CA GLN A 81 5.81 -10.13 -8.72
C GLN A 81 4.47 -9.67 -8.12
N GLN A 82 4.26 -9.83 -6.81
CA GLN A 82 3.06 -9.37 -6.11
C GLN A 82 3.17 -7.90 -5.67
N GLY A 83 4.37 -7.32 -5.69
CA GLY A 83 4.61 -5.93 -5.35
C GLY A 83 5.77 -5.72 -4.37
N VAL A 84 5.74 -4.56 -3.72
CA VAL A 84 6.61 -4.19 -2.60
C VAL A 84 5.91 -4.56 -1.30
N MET A 85 6.59 -5.33 -0.46
CA MET A 85 6.07 -5.81 0.81
C MET A 85 6.64 -5.01 1.98
N ILE A 86 5.77 -4.64 2.93
CA ILE A 86 6.11 -3.99 4.19
C ILE A 86 5.90 -4.98 5.33
N GLY A 87 6.90 -5.08 6.23
CA GLY A 87 6.91 -6.07 7.30
C GLY A 87 7.10 -7.48 6.76
N ASP A 88 6.28 -8.41 7.23
CA ASP A 88 6.22 -9.83 6.90
C ASP A 88 5.02 -10.16 5.97
N GLY A 89 4.41 -9.16 5.33
CA GLY A 89 3.26 -9.32 4.45
C GLY A 89 2.02 -8.52 4.87
N GLN A 90 2.13 -7.72 5.93
CA GLN A 90 1.03 -6.91 6.45
C GLN A 90 0.54 -5.88 5.43
N VAL A 91 1.42 -5.33 4.58
CA VAL A 91 1.01 -4.36 3.54
C VAL A 91 1.74 -4.64 2.23
N TRP A 92 1.00 -4.49 1.13
CA TRP A 92 1.55 -4.60 -0.23
C TRP A 92 1.23 -3.36 -1.06
N LEU A 93 2.26 -2.81 -1.69
CA LEU A 93 2.14 -1.78 -2.74
C LEU A 93 2.30 -2.43 -4.10
N ASN A 94 1.43 -2.08 -5.05
CA ASN A 94 1.58 -2.54 -6.43
C ASN A 94 1.10 -1.50 -7.44
N GLY A 95 1.71 -1.53 -8.63
CA GLY A 95 1.35 -0.72 -9.77
C GLY A 95 0.14 -1.28 -10.53
N ALA A 96 -0.66 -0.41 -11.12
CA ALA A 96 -1.67 -0.77 -12.10
C ALA A 96 -1.57 0.16 -13.32
N CYS A 97 -1.94 -0.36 -14.50
CA CYS A 97 -2.04 0.44 -15.71
C CYS A 97 -3.30 1.30 -15.67
N LEU A 98 -3.16 2.60 -15.95
CA LEU A 98 -4.28 3.54 -16.04
C LEU A 98 -4.87 3.63 -17.45
N ASP A 99 -4.19 3.04 -18.43
CA ASP A 99 -4.64 2.92 -19.82
C ASP A 99 -4.27 1.56 -20.40
N THR A 100 -4.96 1.19 -21.48
CA THR A 100 -4.79 -0.10 -22.17
C THR A 100 -3.37 -0.30 -22.69
N ALA A 101 -2.66 0.79 -23.01
CA ALA A 101 -1.28 0.73 -23.49
C ALA A 101 -0.26 0.62 -22.33
N CYS A 102 -0.71 0.70 -21.06
CA CYS A 102 0.15 0.78 -19.88
C CYS A 102 1.19 1.90 -19.95
N SER A 103 0.91 2.98 -20.69
CA SER A 103 1.80 4.13 -20.83
C SER A 103 1.81 4.99 -19.57
N ARG A 104 0.74 4.92 -18.78
CA ARG A 104 0.63 5.51 -17.46
C ARG A 104 0.35 4.43 -16.43
N THR A 105 1.09 4.49 -15.34
CA THR A 105 0.95 3.59 -14.21
C THR A 105 0.66 4.40 -12.95
N GLU A 106 0.07 3.73 -11.98
CA GLU A 106 -0.12 4.27 -10.64
C GLU A 106 0.15 3.18 -9.61
N VAL A 107 1.04 3.47 -8.68
CA VAL A 107 1.30 2.63 -7.51
C VAL A 107 0.39 3.07 -6.37
N LYS A 108 -0.20 2.09 -5.68
CA LYS A 108 -1.02 2.29 -4.46
C LYS A 108 -0.88 1.08 -3.55
N VAL A 109 -1.36 1.22 -2.31
CA VAL A 109 -1.60 0.10 -1.39
C VAL A 109 -2.75 -0.74 -1.94
N VAL A 110 -2.51 -2.04 -2.13
CA VAL A 110 -3.49 -2.98 -2.71
C VAL A 110 -3.90 -4.08 -1.73
N THR A 111 -3.18 -4.26 -0.62
CA THR A 111 -3.51 -5.27 0.41
C THR A 111 -3.06 -4.79 1.80
N ILE A 112 -3.89 -5.03 2.82
CA ILE A 112 -3.55 -4.88 4.24
C ILE A 112 -4.06 -6.10 5.04
N GLN A 113 -3.19 -6.83 5.75
CA GLN A 113 -3.54 -8.07 6.50
C GLN A 113 -3.29 -7.95 8.00
#